data_AF-A0AA36CY30-F1
#
_entry.id   AF-A0AA36CY30-F1
#
_cell.length_a   1.000
_cell.length_b   1.000
_cell.length_c   1.000
_cell.angle_alpha   90.00
_cell.angle_beta   90.00
_cell.angle_gamma   90.00
#
_symmetry.space_group_name_H-M   'P 1'
#
loop_
_entity.id
_entity.type
_entity.pdbx_description
1 polymer ?
#
loop_
_entity_poly.entity_id
_entity_poly.type
_entity_poly.pdbx_seq_one_letter_code
_entity_poly.pdbx_strand_id
1 'polypeptide(L)'
;MLRAITFVLLALPLALSTFCPEGSVEYGDNYECILAVDADATYDSAQKTCQALGGHLIQLGDAFENAFANSQKTQVLGGQEAFIGVKRTDGMWRYADGSNLTYAKWADAPPWQIGEDCGILRSTDAYWDARPCATRLPFICSFGDHACPEGWHRYKETGDCYYTPMGIAWTTWRNITFDLGEYICSLLYRANLVSIHSEHENQFVQNLTAIAMASFPHHCSYYETVIGLNVTTWTDGSPFDYDLRVLNTSSTFAVVLKNRDVYIGVRRQDGTWKYGDGSMMNFTKWQGSPPTQVGYDCGIMQATTTYWTASPCTTKRPFICSFSDHPCPDGWEFNELNNYCYYTPMGVEWSGIYYRNNVTIDLGEQYCNTPYRAHLVSIHSDQENEFVRGTF
;
A
#
# COMPACT_ATOMS: atom_id res chain seq x y z
N MET A 1 42.23 -14.22 -35.49
CA MET A 1 41.09 -15.16 -35.49
C MET A 1 40.26 -14.88 -34.24
N LEU A 2 39.29 -13.98 -34.30
CA LEU A 2 38.31 -13.80 -33.22
C LEU A 2 37.08 -14.66 -33.57
N ARG A 3 36.72 -15.58 -32.68
CA ARG A 3 35.46 -16.32 -32.76
C ARG A 3 34.36 -15.45 -32.14
N ALA A 4 33.38 -15.05 -32.94
CA ALA A 4 32.16 -14.43 -32.45
C ALA A 4 31.32 -15.50 -31.73
N ILE A 5 30.96 -15.24 -30.47
CA ILE A 5 29.97 -16.02 -29.73
C ILE A 5 28.61 -15.39 -30.04
N THR A 6 27.84 -16.04 -30.90
CA THR A 6 26.46 -15.66 -31.22
C THR A 6 25.57 -16.08 -30.05
N PHE A 7 25.05 -15.11 -29.28
CA PHE A 7 23.99 -15.36 -28.31
C PHE A 7 22.68 -15.57 -29.07
N VAL A 8 22.18 -16.80 -29.07
CA VAL A 8 20.81 -17.10 -29.48
C VAL A 8 19.90 -16.66 -28.34
N LEU A 9 19.26 -15.50 -28.49
CA LEU A 9 18.12 -15.09 -27.68
C LEU A 9 16.97 -16.06 -27.99
N LEU A 10 16.81 -17.09 -27.16
CA LEU A 10 15.54 -17.80 -27.05
C LEU A 10 14.54 -16.81 -26.47
N ALA A 11 13.79 -16.14 -27.35
CA ALA A 11 12.56 -15.47 -26.95
C ALA A 11 11.64 -16.55 -26.39
N LEU A 12 11.52 -16.64 -25.06
CA LEU A 12 10.34 -17.24 -24.46
C LEU A 12 9.14 -16.49 -25.04
N PRO A 13 8.10 -17.19 -25.52
CA PRO A 13 6.88 -16.51 -25.90
C PRO A 13 6.39 -15.80 -24.63
N LEU A 14 6.38 -14.46 -24.68
CA LEU A 14 5.53 -13.66 -23.80
C LEU A 14 4.09 -14.01 -24.20
N ALA A 15 3.61 -15.15 -23.71
CA ALA A 15 2.19 -15.29 -23.49
C ALA A 15 1.86 -14.23 -22.45
N LEU A 16 1.34 -13.09 -22.92
CA LEU A 16 0.56 -12.21 -22.07
C LEU A 16 -0.52 -13.11 -21.48
N SER A 17 -0.35 -13.52 -20.22
CA SER A 17 -1.44 -14.12 -19.47
C SER A 17 -2.54 -13.06 -19.46
N THR A 18 -3.58 -13.25 -20.27
CA THR A 18 -4.79 -12.46 -20.11
C THR A 18 -5.31 -12.77 -18.72
N PHE A 19 -5.21 -11.80 -17.81
CA PHE A 19 -5.59 -11.93 -16.39
C PHE A 19 -7.06 -12.28 -16.22
N CYS A 20 -7.88 -11.99 -17.24
CA CYS A 20 -9.29 -12.24 -17.26
C CYS A 20 -9.67 -13.47 -18.12
N PRO A 21 -10.65 -14.29 -17.67
CA PRO A 21 -11.24 -15.36 -18.48
C PRO A 21 -11.68 -14.88 -19.87
N GLU A 22 -11.68 -15.80 -20.85
CA GLU A 22 -12.08 -15.48 -22.22
C GLU A 22 -13.49 -14.86 -22.27
N GLY A 23 -13.62 -13.73 -22.98
CA GLY A 23 -14.87 -12.99 -23.11
C GLY A 23 -15.14 -11.96 -22.02
N SER A 24 -14.32 -11.90 -20.96
CA SER A 24 -14.41 -10.88 -19.92
C SER A 24 -13.45 -9.71 -20.13
N VAL A 25 -13.76 -8.58 -19.51
CA VAL A 25 -13.01 -7.32 -19.63
C VAL A 25 -12.53 -6.89 -18.25
N GLU A 26 -11.27 -6.48 -18.17
CA GLU A 26 -10.65 -5.95 -16.96
C GLU A 26 -11.23 -4.57 -16.58
N TYR A 27 -11.46 -4.35 -15.29
CA TYR A 27 -11.99 -3.13 -14.72
C TYR A 27 -11.16 -2.65 -13.53
N GLY A 28 -10.78 -1.37 -13.56
CA GLY A 28 -10.03 -0.71 -12.49
C GLY A 28 -8.59 -1.21 -12.32
N ASP A 29 -7.94 -0.77 -11.24
CA ASP A 29 -6.57 -1.16 -10.87
C ASP A 29 -6.53 -2.45 -10.02
N ASN A 30 -7.69 -2.97 -9.61
CA ASN A 30 -7.84 -4.14 -8.72
C ASN A 30 -7.93 -5.48 -9.48
N TYR A 31 -7.65 -5.48 -10.80
CA TYR A 31 -7.73 -6.65 -11.68
C TYR A 31 -9.09 -7.36 -11.64
N GLU A 32 -10.18 -6.63 -11.38
CA GLU A 32 -11.52 -7.20 -11.43
C GLU A 32 -11.90 -7.48 -12.88
N CYS A 33 -12.41 -8.67 -13.15
CA CYS A 33 -12.86 -9.07 -14.48
C CYS A 33 -14.37 -9.09 -14.52
N ILE A 34 -14.94 -8.38 -15.48
CA ILE A 34 -16.38 -8.25 -15.66
C ILE A 34 -16.79 -9.03 -16.91
N LEU A 35 -17.82 -9.86 -16.77
CA LEU A 35 -18.39 -10.63 -17.87
C LEU A 35 -19.89 -10.45 -17.92
N ALA A 36 -20.35 -9.83 -19.01
CA ALA A 36 -21.75 -9.84 -19.38
C ALA A 36 -22.09 -11.17 -20.08
N VAL A 37 -23.05 -11.91 -19.52
CA VAL A 37 -23.45 -13.23 -20.01
C VAL A 37 -24.81 -13.12 -20.69
N ASP A 38 -24.83 -13.32 -22.02
CA ASP A 38 -26.04 -13.34 -22.84
C ASP A 38 -26.73 -14.72 -22.74
N ALA A 39 -27.28 -15.01 -21.55
CA ALA A 39 -28.05 -16.21 -21.30
C ALA A 39 -29.18 -15.96 -20.28
N ASP A 40 -30.40 -16.34 -20.66
CA ASP A 40 -31.58 -16.19 -19.80
C ASP A 40 -31.57 -17.17 -18.62
N ALA A 41 -31.30 -16.66 -17.42
CA ALA A 41 -31.25 -17.43 -16.18
C ALA A 41 -32.08 -16.78 -15.06
N THR A 42 -32.58 -17.57 -14.11
CA THR A 42 -33.13 -17.02 -12.86
C THR A 42 -32.00 -16.45 -12.01
N TYR A 43 -32.29 -15.54 -11.07
CA TYR A 43 -31.25 -14.92 -10.24
C TYR A 43 -30.36 -15.95 -9.55
N ASP A 44 -30.95 -16.96 -8.90
CA ASP A 44 -30.18 -17.98 -8.18
C ASP A 44 -29.36 -18.87 -9.14
N SER A 45 -29.82 -19.07 -10.38
CA SER A 45 -29.07 -19.79 -11.42
C SER A 45 -27.94 -18.95 -12.00
N ALA A 46 -28.16 -17.65 -12.19
CA ALA A 46 -27.17 -16.69 -12.64
C ALA A 46 -26.05 -16.56 -11.60
N GLN A 47 -26.40 -16.41 -10.31
CA GLN A 47 -25.45 -16.41 -9.21
C GLN A 47 -24.60 -17.69 -9.18
N LYS A 48 -25.21 -18.87 -9.30
CA LYS A 48 -24.47 -20.14 -9.38
C LYS A 48 -23.55 -20.21 -10.60
N THR A 49 -23.94 -19.62 -11.71
CA THR A 49 -23.11 -19.57 -12.92
C THR A 49 -21.88 -18.71 -12.69
N CYS A 50 -22.04 -17.50 -12.13
CA CYS A 50 -20.91 -16.65 -11.77
C CYS A 50 -20.01 -17.31 -10.70
N GLN A 51 -20.59 -18.00 -9.72
CA GLN A 51 -19.84 -18.78 -8.73
C GLN A 51 -19.04 -19.93 -9.34
N ALA A 52 -19.61 -20.64 -10.33
CA ALA A 52 -18.89 -21.68 -11.06
C ALA A 52 -17.71 -21.13 -11.89
N LEU A 53 -17.77 -19.85 -12.28
CA LEU A 53 -16.69 -19.12 -12.94
C LEU A 53 -15.71 -18.46 -11.95
N GLY A 54 -15.86 -18.68 -10.64
CA GLY A 54 -14.95 -18.15 -9.63
C GLY A 54 -15.25 -16.71 -9.18
N GLY A 55 -16.50 -16.26 -9.30
CA GLY A 55 -16.94 -14.95 -8.80
C GLY A 55 -18.40 -14.95 -8.35
N HIS A 56 -19.09 -13.85 -8.61
CA HIS A 56 -20.49 -13.66 -8.23
C HIS A 56 -21.19 -12.73 -9.22
N LEU A 57 -22.51 -12.57 -9.11
CA LEU A 57 -23.18 -11.47 -9.78
C LEU A 57 -22.54 -10.14 -9.34
N ILE A 58 -22.32 -9.24 -10.29
CA ILE A 58 -21.52 -8.02 -10.08
C ILE A 58 -22.06 -7.18 -8.93
N GLN A 59 -21.19 -6.78 -8.03
CA GLN A 59 -21.49 -5.84 -6.96
C GLN A 59 -21.08 -4.44 -7.41
N LEU A 60 -21.95 -3.46 -7.21
CA LEU A 60 -21.71 -2.08 -7.64
C LEU A 60 -21.59 -1.21 -6.39
N GLY A 61 -20.34 -0.95 -6.00
CA GLY A 61 -19.90 -0.16 -4.84
C GLY A 61 -19.68 1.32 -5.13
N ASP A 62 -19.60 1.74 -6.40
CA ASP A 62 -19.54 3.16 -6.76
C ASP A 62 -20.16 3.52 -8.13
N ALA A 63 -20.09 4.82 -8.46
CA ALA A 63 -20.64 5.35 -9.71
C ALA A 63 -19.85 4.96 -10.97
N PHE A 64 -18.55 4.69 -10.85
CA PHE A 64 -17.69 4.25 -11.96
C PHE A 64 -17.99 2.80 -12.31
N GLU A 65 -18.09 1.93 -11.31
CA GLU A 65 -18.45 0.52 -11.46
C GLU A 65 -19.81 0.40 -12.12
N ASN A 66 -20.78 1.18 -11.63
CA ASN A 66 -22.11 1.24 -12.22
C ASN A 66 -22.10 1.67 -13.69
N ALA A 67 -21.29 2.69 -14.04
CA ALA A 67 -21.20 3.17 -15.41
C ALA A 67 -20.54 2.13 -16.33
N PHE A 68 -19.49 1.47 -15.83
CA PHE A 68 -18.77 0.46 -16.59
C PHE A 68 -19.61 -0.80 -16.81
N ALA A 69 -20.28 -1.32 -15.78
CA ALA A 69 -21.22 -2.43 -15.92
C ALA A 69 -22.33 -2.13 -16.94
N ASN A 70 -22.86 -0.90 -16.93
CA ASN A 70 -23.84 -0.45 -17.93
C ASN A 70 -23.26 -0.40 -19.36
N SER A 71 -21.97 -0.04 -19.51
CA SER A 71 -21.29 -0.07 -20.81
C SER A 71 -21.17 -1.51 -21.35
N GLN A 72 -20.79 -2.47 -20.50
CA GLN A 72 -20.70 -3.88 -20.87
C GLN A 72 -22.07 -4.47 -21.22
N LYS A 73 -23.11 -4.14 -20.44
CA LYS A 73 -24.52 -4.48 -20.75
C LYS A 73 -24.93 -3.97 -22.13
N THR A 74 -24.57 -2.73 -22.47
CA THR A 74 -24.92 -2.12 -23.76
C THR A 74 -24.17 -2.79 -24.91
N GLN A 75 -22.88 -3.04 -24.73
CA GLN A 75 -22.01 -3.59 -25.76
C GLN A 75 -22.27 -5.07 -26.05
N VAL A 76 -22.47 -5.88 -25.01
CA VAL A 76 -22.56 -7.34 -25.11
C VAL A 76 -24.01 -7.82 -25.15
N LEU A 77 -24.90 -7.24 -24.33
CA LEU A 77 -26.28 -7.71 -24.17
C LEU A 77 -27.30 -6.90 -25.00
N GLY A 78 -26.83 -5.98 -25.84
CA GLY A 78 -27.68 -5.11 -26.65
C GLY A 78 -28.54 -4.14 -25.82
N GLY A 79 -28.14 -3.86 -24.58
CA GLY A 79 -28.87 -2.97 -23.68
C GLY A 79 -30.10 -3.61 -23.02
N GLN A 80 -30.25 -4.94 -23.07
CA GLN A 80 -31.28 -5.66 -22.32
C GLN A 80 -31.14 -5.42 -20.80
N GLU A 81 -32.22 -5.65 -20.05
CA GLU A 81 -32.15 -5.71 -18.60
C GLU A 81 -31.23 -6.86 -18.18
N ALA A 82 -30.42 -6.66 -17.15
CA ALA A 82 -29.48 -7.68 -16.68
C ALA A 82 -29.47 -7.77 -15.17
N PHE A 83 -29.44 -8.98 -14.61
CA PHE A 83 -29.26 -9.18 -13.18
C PHE A 83 -27.89 -8.67 -12.72
N ILE A 84 -27.90 -8.01 -11.55
CA ILE A 84 -26.74 -7.58 -10.79
C ILE A 84 -26.79 -8.19 -9.40
N GLY A 85 -25.67 -8.17 -8.67
CA GLY A 85 -25.50 -8.87 -7.40
C GLY A 85 -26.13 -8.19 -6.21
N VAL A 86 -27.40 -7.80 -6.30
CA VAL A 86 -28.17 -7.26 -5.16
C VAL A 86 -29.48 -8.00 -4.97
N LYS A 87 -29.76 -8.41 -3.73
CA LYS A 87 -30.95 -9.17 -3.35
C LYS A 87 -31.54 -8.64 -2.05
N ARG A 88 -32.87 -8.61 -1.96
CA ARG A 88 -33.60 -8.28 -0.74
C ARG A 88 -33.86 -9.56 0.04
N THR A 89 -33.28 -9.63 1.24
CA THR A 89 -33.47 -10.74 2.18
C THR A 89 -33.88 -10.15 3.53
N ASP A 90 -34.93 -10.68 4.15
CA ASP A 90 -35.47 -10.19 5.43
C ASP A 90 -35.78 -8.69 5.44
N GLY A 91 -36.26 -8.17 4.30
CA GLY A 91 -36.62 -6.76 4.13
C GLY A 91 -35.45 -5.81 3.88
N MET A 92 -34.21 -6.29 3.82
CA MET A 92 -33.02 -5.47 3.57
C MET A 92 -32.35 -5.85 2.25
N TRP A 93 -31.97 -4.84 1.46
CA TRP A 93 -31.15 -5.04 0.28
C TRP A 93 -29.68 -5.24 0.67
N ARG A 94 -29.07 -6.27 0.11
CA ARG A 94 -27.69 -6.68 0.37
C ARG A 94 -27.01 -7.05 -0.94
N TYR A 95 -25.68 -7.01 -0.96
CA TYR A 95 -24.92 -7.59 -2.05
C TYR A 95 -25.05 -9.12 -2.06
N ALA A 96 -24.67 -9.77 -3.17
CA ALA A 96 -24.81 -11.21 -3.37
C ALA A 96 -23.98 -12.06 -2.40
N ASP A 97 -22.93 -11.48 -1.80
CA ASP A 97 -22.12 -12.08 -0.73
C ASP A 97 -22.72 -11.90 0.68
N GLY A 98 -23.81 -11.15 0.81
CA GLY A 98 -24.49 -10.86 2.07
C GLY A 98 -24.05 -9.57 2.78
N SER A 99 -23.06 -8.86 2.26
CA SER A 99 -22.61 -7.56 2.78
C SER A 99 -23.66 -6.46 2.56
N ASN A 100 -23.55 -5.37 3.32
CA ASN A 100 -24.49 -4.25 3.24
C ASN A 100 -24.22 -3.41 1.98
N LEU A 101 -25.28 -2.89 1.35
CA LEU A 101 -25.12 -1.93 0.24
C LEU A 101 -24.37 -0.67 0.72
N THR A 102 -23.28 -0.34 0.04
CA THR A 102 -22.52 0.90 0.22
C THR A 102 -22.87 1.93 -0.85
N TYR A 103 -23.38 1.46 -1.99
CA TYR A 103 -23.84 2.27 -3.11
C TYR A 103 -25.18 1.75 -3.64
N ALA A 104 -26.01 2.67 -4.12
CA ALA A 104 -27.30 2.34 -4.71
C ALA A 104 -27.73 3.43 -5.70
N LYS A 105 -28.25 3.00 -6.84
CA LYS A 105 -28.74 3.90 -7.90
C LYS A 105 -30.11 3.47 -8.42
N TRP A 106 -31.07 3.31 -7.52
CA TRP A 106 -32.45 2.91 -7.84
C TRP A 106 -33.17 3.97 -8.69
N ALA A 107 -33.94 3.54 -9.71
CA ALA A 107 -34.65 4.42 -10.64
C ALA A 107 -35.83 5.17 -9.98
N ASP A 108 -36.57 4.50 -9.10
CA ASP A 108 -37.66 5.07 -8.31
C ASP A 108 -37.68 4.41 -6.91
N ALA A 109 -38.11 5.12 -5.88
CA ALA A 109 -38.32 4.56 -4.54
C ALA A 109 -39.74 3.92 -4.44
N PRO A 110 -40.04 3.11 -3.41
CA PRO A 110 -41.20 2.20 -3.32
C PRO A 110 -42.58 2.79 -3.73
N PRO A 111 -43.57 1.95 -4.11
CA PRO A 111 -43.67 0.54 -3.75
C PRO A 111 -43.22 -0.44 -4.84
N TRP A 112 -42.11 -1.14 -4.55
CA TRP A 112 -41.73 -2.38 -5.23
C TRP A 112 -42.84 -3.41 -5.08
N GLN A 113 -43.17 -4.17 -6.12
CA GLN A 113 -44.22 -5.17 -6.01
C GLN A 113 -43.80 -6.28 -5.03
N ILE A 114 -44.79 -6.92 -4.41
CA ILE A 114 -44.56 -8.06 -3.52
C ILE A 114 -43.84 -9.15 -4.33
N GLY A 115 -42.65 -9.56 -3.88
CA GLY A 115 -41.86 -10.61 -4.52
C GLY A 115 -40.80 -10.12 -5.52
N GLU A 116 -40.64 -8.81 -5.72
CA GLU A 116 -39.51 -8.24 -6.47
C GLU A 116 -38.31 -8.02 -5.56
N ASP A 117 -37.56 -9.11 -5.35
CA ASP A 117 -36.45 -9.15 -4.38
C ASP A 117 -35.07 -9.25 -5.05
N CYS A 118 -34.98 -9.21 -6.38
CA CYS A 118 -33.72 -9.36 -7.11
C CYS A 118 -33.47 -8.15 -8.00
N GLY A 119 -32.30 -7.52 -7.84
CA GLY A 119 -31.96 -6.28 -8.53
C GLY A 119 -31.42 -6.50 -9.94
N ILE A 120 -31.73 -5.53 -10.81
CA ILE A 120 -31.30 -5.48 -12.20
C ILE A 120 -30.72 -4.11 -12.54
N LEU A 121 -29.89 -4.04 -13.59
CA LEU A 121 -29.69 -2.81 -14.36
C LEU A 121 -30.82 -2.70 -15.41
N ARG A 122 -31.52 -1.56 -15.43
CA ARG A 122 -32.59 -1.29 -16.41
C ARG A 122 -32.04 -1.22 -17.83
N SER A 123 -32.89 -1.44 -18.83
CA SER A 123 -32.47 -1.39 -20.24
C SER A 123 -32.17 0.02 -20.73
N THR A 124 -32.97 1.00 -20.29
CA THR A 124 -32.99 2.38 -20.81
C THR A 124 -31.91 3.29 -20.28
N ASP A 125 -31.40 2.99 -19.08
CA ASP A 125 -30.53 3.87 -18.32
C ASP A 125 -29.62 3.04 -17.41
N ALA A 126 -28.73 3.72 -16.68
CA ALA A 126 -27.81 3.08 -15.76
C ALA A 126 -28.38 3.02 -14.32
N TYR A 127 -29.71 3.08 -14.15
CA TYR A 127 -30.37 2.93 -12.86
C TYR A 127 -30.79 1.49 -12.59
N TRP A 128 -31.01 1.18 -11.31
CA TRP A 128 -31.40 -0.13 -10.82
C TRP A 128 -32.91 -0.22 -10.63
N ASP A 129 -33.42 -1.43 -10.79
CA ASP A 129 -34.82 -1.77 -10.58
C ASP A 129 -34.90 -3.20 -10.00
N ALA A 130 -36.06 -3.62 -9.52
CA ALA A 130 -36.27 -4.93 -8.94
C ALA A 130 -37.17 -5.79 -9.84
N ARG A 131 -36.86 -7.09 -9.93
CA ARG A 131 -37.69 -8.08 -10.62
C ARG A 131 -37.90 -9.28 -9.71
N PRO A 132 -38.94 -10.10 -9.95
CA PRO A 132 -39.05 -11.39 -9.30
C PRO A 132 -37.80 -12.24 -9.56
N CYS A 133 -37.25 -12.88 -8.53
CA CYS A 133 -36.02 -13.68 -8.67
C CYS A 133 -36.16 -14.86 -9.64
N ALA A 134 -37.40 -15.27 -9.95
CA ALA A 134 -37.73 -16.30 -10.93
C ALA A 134 -37.78 -15.79 -12.38
N THR A 135 -37.74 -14.48 -12.62
CA THR A 135 -37.62 -13.91 -13.97
C THR A 135 -36.33 -14.42 -14.60
N ARG A 136 -36.38 -14.74 -15.90
CA ARG A 136 -35.19 -15.15 -16.64
C ARG A 136 -34.66 -13.95 -17.41
N LEU A 137 -33.43 -13.55 -17.12
CA LEU A 137 -32.75 -12.43 -17.77
C LEU A 137 -31.29 -12.79 -18.02
N PRO A 138 -30.61 -12.09 -18.95
CA PRO A 138 -29.17 -11.98 -18.97
C PRO A 138 -28.62 -11.46 -17.63
N PHE A 139 -27.33 -11.60 -17.42
CA PHE A 139 -26.72 -11.23 -16.15
C PHE A 139 -25.26 -10.82 -16.32
N ILE A 140 -24.76 -10.06 -15.35
CA ILE A 140 -23.37 -9.61 -15.33
C ILE A 140 -22.68 -10.27 -14.15
N CYS A 141 -21.67 -11.07 -14.45
CA CYS A 141 -20.75 -11.57 -13.44
C CYS A 141 -19.62 -10.56 -13.24
N SER A 142 -19.15 -10.46 -12.01
CA SER A 142 -17.77 -10.10 -11.77
C SER A 142 -17.05 -11.25 -11.10
N PHE A 143 -15.83 -11.48 -11.53
CA PHE A 143 -14.91 -12.46 -10.98
C PHE A 143 -13.54 -11.82 -10.90
N GLY A 144 -12.84 -12.20 -9.86
CA GLY A 144 -12.18 -11.20 -9.03
C GLY A 144 -12.71 -11.27 -7.60
N ASP A 145 -13.14 -12.45 -7.15
CA ASP A 145 -13.15 -12.74 -5.73
C ASP A 145 -11.72 -13.11 -5.35
N HIS A 146 -10.82 -12.11 -5.29
CA HIS A 146 -9.50 -12.25 -4.68
C HIS A 146 -8.72 -13.51 -5.09
N ALA A 147 -8.78 -13.91 -6.36
CA ALA A 147 -7.85 -14.92 -6.86
C ALA A 147 -6.49 -14.24 -6.90
N CYS A 148 -5.70 -14.47 -5.86
CA CYS A 148 -4.40 -13.83 -5.77
C CYS A 148 -3.56 -14.19 -7.00
N PRO A 149 -2.70 -13.27 -7.48
CA PRO A 149 -1.86 -13.54 -8.64
C PRO A 149 -1.07 -14.84 -8.48
N GLU A 150 -0.63 -15.46 -9.58
CA GLU A 150 0.10 -16.72 -9.50
C GLU A 150 1.30 -16.63 -8.53
N GLY A 151 1.35 -17.54 -7.54
CA GLY A 151 2.34 -17.54 -6.47
C GLY A 151 1.97 -16.74 -5.22
N TRP A 152 0.85 -16.02 -5.21
CA TRP A 152 0.31 -15.31 -4.04
C TRP A 152 -0.69 -16.20 -3.27
N HIS A 153 -0.84 -15.92 -2.00
CA HIS A 153 -1.64 -16.69 -1.05
C HIS A 153 -2.77 -15.85 -0.49
N ARG A 154 -4.01 -16.35 -0.60
CA ARG A 154 -5.20 -15.68 -0.13
C ARG A 154 -5.45 -15.90 1.37
N TYR A 155 -5.66 -14.84 2.13
CA TYR A 155 -6.20 -14.91 3.48
C TYR A 155 -7.73 -14.99 3.43
N LYS A 156 -8.29 -16.07 3.98
CA LYS A 156 -9.70 -16.41 3.74
C LYS A 156 -10.70 -15.52 4.47
N GLU A 157 -10.28 -14.85 5.54
CA GLU A 157 -11.20 -14.07 6.39
C GLU A 157 -11.49 -12.69 5.81
N THR A 158 -10.48 -12.02 5.25
CA THR A 158 -10.63 -10.69 4.62
C THR A 158 -10.67 -10.75 3.10
N GLY A 159 -10.08 -11.78 2.51
CA GLY A 159 -9.87 -11.89 1.07
C GLY A 159 -8.48 -11.44 0.61
N ASP A 160 -7.70 -10.77 1.45
CA ASP A 160 -6.43 -10.15 1.06
C ASP A 160 -5.39 -11.15 0.50
N CYS A 161 -4.51 -10.64 -0.37
CA CYS A 161 -3.51 -11.43 -1.07
C CYS A 161 -2.09 -11.13 -0.56
N TYR A 162 -1.38 -12.19 -0.17
CA TYR A 162 -0.05 -12.10 0.44
C TYR A 162 0.96 -12.83 -0.42
N TYR A 163 2.15 -12.26 -0.56
CA TYR A 163 3.22 -12.86 -1.31
C TYR A 163 4.54 -12.80 -0.58
N THR A 164 5.23 -13.92 -0.60
CA THR A 164 6.61 -14.02 -0.13
C THR A 164 7.48 -14.17 -1.37
N PRO A 165 8.32 -13.18 -1.73
CA PRO A 165 9.18 -13.29 -2.90
C PRO A 165 10.20 -14.42 -2.74
N MET A 166 9.87 -15.59 -3.29
CA MET A 166 10.73 -16.77 -3.36
C MET A 166 11.73 -16.63 -4.51
N GLY A 167 13.00 -16.96 -4.28
CA GLY A 167 14.04 -16.96 -5.33
C GLY A 167 14.99 -15.75 -5.34
N ILE A 168 14.79 -14.77 -4.45
CA ILE A 168 15.81 -13.76 -4.17
C ILE A 168 16.93 -14.44 -3.35
N ALA A 169 18.18 -14.33 -3.81
CA ALA A 169 19.33 -14.89 -3.10
C ALA A 169 19.41 -14.34 -1.67
N TRP A 170 19.76 -15.20 -0.70
CA TRP A 170 19.83 -14.85 0.73
C TRP A 170 20.64 -13.58 1.04
N THR A 171 21.76 -13.38 0.34
CA THR A 171 22.62 -12.20 0.48
C THR A 171 21.90 -10.90 0.13
N THR A 172 20.90 -10.97 -0.74
CA THR A 172 20.06 -9.86 -1.17
C THR A 172 18.93 -9.65 -0.15
N TRP A 173 18.29 -10.74 0.32
CA TRP A 173 17.18 -10.69 1.28
C TRP A 173 17.56 -10.03 2.61
N ARG A 174 18.71 -10.37 3.21
CA ARG A 174 19.18 -9.77 4.48
C ARG A 174 19.47 -8.26 4.37
N ASN A 175 19.48 -7.76 3.16
CA ASN A 175 19.95 -6.45 2.79
C ASN A 175 18.83 -5.54 2.26
N ILE A 176 17.58 -6.02 2.20
CA ILE A 176 16.42 -5.21 1.81
C ILE A 176 16.06 -4.25 2.94
N THR A 177 16.04 -2.95 2.64
CA THR A 177 15.51 -1.93 3.56
C THR A 177 13.99 -1.83 3.45
N PHE A 178 13.36 -1.20 4.44
CA PHE A 178 11.92 -0.90 4.40
C PHE A 178 11.53 -0.15 3.11
N ASP A 179 12.21 0.97 2.82
CA ASP A 179 11.90 1.82 1.67
C ASP A 179 12.09 1.04 0.35
N LEU A 180 13.12 0.20 0.28
CA LEU A 180 13.34 -0.68 -0.88
C LEU A 180 12.29 -1.81 -0.97
N GLY A 181 11.85 -2.34 0.17
CA GLY A 181 10.78 -3.33 0.24
C GLY A 181 9.45 -2.76 -0.25
N GLU A 182 9.07 -1.57 0.22
CA GLU A 182 7.90 -0.84 -0.29
C GLU A 182 8.04 -0.51 -1.77
N TYR A 183 9.21 -0.04 -2.20
CA TYR A 183 9.47 0.24 -3.61
C TYR A 183 9.34 -1.02 -4.48
N ILE A 184 9.83 -2.17 -4.01
CA ILE A 184 9.70 -3.45 -4.71
C ILE A 184 8.24 -3.90 -4.75
N CYS A 185 7.53 -3.87 -3.63
CA CYS A 185 6.11 -4.22 -3.56
C CYS A 185 5.30 -3.33 -4.51
N SER A 186 5.50 -2.02 -4.46
CA SER A 186 4.75 -1.06 -5.27
C SER A 186 5.09 -1.16 -6.76
N LEU A 187 6.38 -1.26 -7.13
CA LEU A 187 6.80 -1.23 -8.53
C LEU A 187 6.62 -2.58 -9.24
N LEU A 188 7.06 -3.68 -8.60
CA LEU A 188 7.08 -4.99 -9.25
C LEU A 188 5.77 -5.75 -9.11
N TYR A 189 5.04 -5.46 -8.03
CA TYR A 189 3.86 -6.24 -7.65
C TYR A 189 2.59 -5.41 -7.51
N ARG A 190 2.68 -4.08 -7.64
CA ARG A 190 1.57 -3.14 -7.35
C ARG A 190 0.90 -3.42 -6.00
N ALA A 191 1.72 -3.71 -4.99
CA ALA A 191 1.30 -4.05 -3.63
C ALA A 191 2.02 -3.15 -2.61
N ASN A 192 1.72 -3.33 -1.33
CA ASN A 192 2.41 -2.69 -0.20
C ASN A 192 3.17 -3.74 0.62
N LEU A 193 4.02 -3.31 1.56
CA LEU A 193 4.44 -4.23 2.61
C LEU A 193 3.21 -4.62 3.45
N VAL A 194 3.29 -5.81 4.04
CA VAL A 194 2.17 -6.42 4.77
C VAL A 194 1.71 -5.54 5.94
N SER A 195 0.40 -5.33 6.06
CA SER A 195 -0.32 -4.84 7.24
C SER A 195 -0.86 -6.03 8.03
N ILE A 196 -1.15 -5.85 9.32
CA ILE A 196 -1.72 -6.92 10.16
C ILE A 196 -2.80 -6.33 11.05
N HIS A 197 -4.00 -6.89 11.00
CA HIS A 197 -5.21 -6.41 11.67
C HIS A 197 -5.78 -7.39 12.70
N SER A 198 -5.24 -8.61 12.77
CA SER A 198 -5.70 -9.62 13.73
C SER A 198 -4.65 -10.65 14.11
N GLU A 199 -4.89 -11.36 15.21
CA GLU A 199 -4.05 -12.50 15.62
C GLU A 199 -4.10 -13.66 14.62
N HIS A 200 -5.27 -13.91 14.00
CA HIS A 200 -5.46 -14.98 13.02
C HIS A 200 -4.69 -14.67 11.71
N GLU A 201 -4.70 -13.42 11.28
CA GLU A 201 -3.92 -12.94 10.14
C GLU A 201 -2.43 -13.00 10.43
N ASN A 202 -2.01 -12.60 11.63
CA ASN A 202 -0.62 -12.71 12.06
C ASN A 202 -0.12 -14.16 11.98
N GLN A 203 -0.92 -15.13 12.46
CA GLN A 203 -0.59 -16.55 12.36
C GLN A 203 -0.51 -17.03 10.89
N PHE A 204 -1.40 -16.54 10.04
CA PHE A 204 -1.37 -16.84 8.60
C PHE A 204 -0.05 -16.36 7.95
N VAL A 205 0.35 -15.11 8.19
CA VAL A 205 1.61 -14.55 7.68
C VAL A 205 2.84 -15.30 8.20
N GLN A 206 2.84 -15.76 9.46
CA GLN A 206 3.91 -16.62 10.00
C GLN A 206 4.03 -17.95 9.25
N ASN A 207 2.90 -18.58 8.94
CA ASN A 207 2.90 -19.86 8.24
C ASN A 207 3.44 -19.70 6.81
N LEU A 208 3.08 -18.62 6.11
CA LEU A 208 3.59 -18.33 4.77
C LEU A 208 5.11 -18.15 4.76
N THR A 209 5.64 -17.42 5.73
CA THR A 209 7.07 -17.17 5.85
C THR A 209 7.82 -18.44 6.24
N ALA A 210 7.28 -19.27 7.14
CA ALA A 210 7.85 -20.57 7.51
C ALA A 210 7.96 -21.53 6.32
N ILE A 211 6.93 -21.59 5.46
CA ILE A 211 6.95 -22.40 4.24
C ILE A 211 8.05 -21.92 3.27
N ALA A 212 8.19 -20.61 3.09
CA ALA A 212 9.24 -20.04 2.26
C ALA A 212 10.64 -20.36 2.79
N MET A 213 10.84 -20.28 4.11
CA MET A 213 12.11 -20.59 4.78
C MET A 213 12.50 -22.06 4.72
N ALA A 214 11.53 -22.98 4.79
CA ALA A 214 11.77 -24.43 4.72
C ALA A 214 12.43 -24.89 3.40
N SER A 215 12.38 -24.05 2.36
CA SER A 215 13.02 -24.29 1.06
C SER A 215 14.54 -24.04 1.05
N PHE A 216 15.13 -23.54 2.15
CA PHE A 216 16.58 -23.25 2.28
C PHE A 216 17.22 -24.07 3.42
N PRO A 217 17.84 -25.24 3.13
CA PRO A 217 18.14 -26.26 4.16
C PRO A 217 19.28 -25.96 5.14
N HIS A 218 19.99 -24.83 5.04
CA HIS A 218 21.15 -24.57 5.90
C HIS A 218 21.20 -23.10 6.32
N HIS A 219 21.02 -22.84 7.63
CA HIS A 219 21.25 -21.57 8.37
C HIS A 219 20.09 -20.57 8.52
N CYS A 220 18.90 -21.05 8.89
CA CYS A 220 17.68 -20.25 8.84
C CYS A 220 16.86 -20.26 10.15
N SER A 221 17.48 -19.97 11.30
CA SER A 221 16.79 -19.95 12.60
C SER A 221 16.31 -18.56 13.05
N TYR A 222 16.55 -17.52 12.26
CA TYR A 222 16.19 -16.13 12.58
C TYR A 222 16.02 -15.33 11.28
N TYR A 223 14.84 -15.38 10.68
CA TYR A 223 14.49 -14.45 9.60
C TYR A 223 13.37 -13.53 10.04
N GLU A 224 13.44 -12.30 9.57
CA GLU A 224 12.60 -11.20 9.98
C GLU A 224 11.66 -10.84 8.83
N THR A 225 10.36 -10.94 9.05
CA THR A 225 9.34 -10.45 8.10
C THR A 225 9.22 -8.93 8.23
N VAL A 226 9.41 -8.20 7.12
CA VAL A 226 9.25 -6.73 7.08
C VAL A 226 7.76 -6.40 6.95
N ILE A 227 7.24 -5.59 7.88
CA ILE A 227 5.82 -5.20 7.98
C ILE A 227 5.71 -3.69 7.73
N GLY A 228 4.71 -3.25 6.96
CA GLY A 228 4.52 -1.90 6.45
C GLY A 228 3.83 -0.93 7.42
N LEU A 229 4.55 -0.35 8.39
CA LEU A 229 3.95 0.56 9.37
C LEU A 229 4.45 2.02 9.26
N ASN A 230 3.52 2.98 9.21
CA ASN A 230 3.72 4.42 9.42
C ASN A 230 3.29 4.83 10.85
N VAL A 231 3.56 6.06 11.29
CA VAL A 231 3.38 6.52 12.70
C VAL A 231 2.00 6.22 13.30
N THR A 232 0.93 6.26 12.50
CA THR A 232 -0.46 6.01 12.96
C THR A 232 -1.30 5.11 12.03
N THR A 233 -0.73 4.63 10.92
CA THR A 233 -1.43 3.86 9.87
C THR A 233 -0.49 2.84 9.27
N TRP A 234 -1.02 1.80 8.65
CA TRP A 234 -0.23 0.91 7.80
C TRP A 234 0.08 1.59 6.45
N THR A 235 1.07 1.09 5.70
CA THR A 235 1.50 1.66 4.41
C THR A 235 0.55 1.43 3.26
N ASP A 236 -0.35 0.46 3.39
CA ASP A 236 -1.53 0.28 2.52
C ASP A 236 -2.65 1.32 2.79
N GLY A 237 -2.46 2.21 3.77
CA GLY A 237 -3.41 3.25 4.15
C GLY A 237 -4.44 2.83 5.20
N SER A 238 -4.44 1.58 5.65
CA SER A 238 -5.37 1.08 6.64
C SER A 238 -5.03 1.58 8.07
N PRO A 239 -6.02 1.65 8.99
CA PRO A 239 -5.79 2.13 10.35
C PRO A 239 -4.87 1.20 11.14
N PHE A 240 -3.98 1.74 11.98
CA PHE A 240 -3.24 0.93 12.94
C PHE A 240 -4.17 0.47 14.07
N ASP A 241 -4.60 -0.79 14.02
CA ASP A 241 -5.62 -1.38 14.89
C ASP A 241 -5.15 -2.65 15.61
N TYR A 242 -3.92 -3.10 15.36
CA TYR A 242 -3.34 -4.29 15.98
C TYR A 242 -1.89 -4.08 16.46
N ASP A 243 -1.66 -4.15 17.78
CA ASP A 243 -0.32 -3.97 18.38
C ASP A 243 0.44 -5.30 18.49
N LEU A 244 1.40 -5.50 17.58
CA LEU A 244 2.29 -6.66 17.54
C LEU A 244 3.22 -6.79 18.75
N ARG A 245 3.40 -5.75 19.57
CA ARG A 245 4.28 -5.76 20.76
C ARG A 245 3.71 -6.57 21.93
N VAL A 246 2.44 -6.98 21.85
CA VAL A 246 1.72 -7.70 22.93
C VAL A 246 1.90 -9.23 22.83
N LEU A 247 2.42 -9.75 21.72
CA LEU A 247 2.63 -11.19 21.53
C LEU A 247 4.02 -11.62 22.01
N ASN A 248 4.12 -11.83 23.32
CA ASN A 248 5.31 -12.39 23.95
C ASN A 248 5.38 -13.91 23.73
N THR A 249 5.70 -14.38 22.53
CA THR A 249 6.11 -15.77 22.30
C THR A 249 7.14 -15.84 21.17
N SER A 250 8.33 -16.32 21.54
CA SER A 250 9.41 -16.81 20.68
C SER A 250 9.01 -17.14 19.23
N SER A 251 9.29 -16.27 18.25
CA SER A 251 9.78 -16.54 16.87
C SER A 251 9.57 -15.34 15.92
N THR A 252 10.66 -14.86 15.30
CA THR A 252 10.76 -14.42 13.89
C THR A 252 9.93 -13.24 13.35
N PHE A 253 9.79 -12.14 14.09
CA PHE A 253 9.48 -10.85 13.46
C PHE A 253 10.49 -9.79 13.86
N ALA A 254 11.09 -9.09 12.90
CA ALA A 254 11.45 -7.70 13.15
C ALA A 254 10.36 -6.84 12.55
N VAL A 255 9.60 -6.22 13.42
CA VAL A 255 8.84 -5.03 13.07
C VAL A 255 9.86 -3.98 12.63
N VAL A 256 10.15 -3.87 11.33
CA VAL A 256 10.99 -2.80 10.81
C VAL A 256 10.11 -1.56 10.72
N LEU A 257 9.96 -0.91 11.87
CA LEU A 257 9.33 0.39 12.00
C LEU A 257 10.06 1.36 11.05
N LYS A 258 9.31 2.16 10.28
CA LYS A 258 9.77 3.38 9.60
C LYS A 258 10.59 4.33 10.51
N ASN A 259 10.56 4.08 11.82
CA ASN A 259 11.01 4.99 12.84
C ASN A 259 12.48 4.80 13.26
N ARG A 260 13.41 5.27 12.43
CA ARG A 260 14.74 5.65 12.92
C ARG A 260 14.75 7.14 13.19
N ASP A 261 15.13 7.54 14.41
CA ASP A 261 15.32 8.96 14.69
C ASP A 261 16.34 9.54 13.72
N VAL A 262 15.99 10.69 13.17
CA VAL A 262 16.75 11.36 12.12
C VAL A 262 17.49 12.55 12.69
N TYR A 263 18.67 12.84 12.17
CA TYR A 263 19.35 14.09 12.47
C TYR A 263 18.60 15.26 11.84
N ILE A 264 18.36 16.27 12.69
CA ILE A 264 17.95 17.62 12.30
C ILE A 264 19.12 18.57 12.54
N GLY A 265 19.07 19.78 11.98
CA GLY A 265 20.15 20.76 12.00
C GLY A 265 20.43 21.39 13.36
N VAL A 266 19.99 20.78 14.47
CA VAL A 266 20.11 21.34 15.82
C VAL A 266 21.36 20.82 16.51
N ARG A 267 22.20 21.73 17.02
CA ARG A 267 23.40 21.38 17.79
C ARG A 267 23.55 22.24 19.03
N ARG A 268 24.11 21.65 20.08
CA ARG A 268 24.47 22.36 21.31
C ARG A 268 25.93 22.78 21.25
N GLN A 269 26.16 24.09 21.29
CA GLN A 269 27.47 24.71 21.31
C GLN A 269 27.53 25.71 22.45
N ASP A 270 28.61 25.66 23.24
CA ASP A 270 28.82 26.52 24.42
C ASP A 270 27.62 26.51 25.40
N GLY A 271 26.97 25.35 25.55
CA GLY A 271 25.81 25.17 26.43
C GLY A 271 24.48 25.66 25.85
N THR A 272 24.45 26.15 24.60
CA THR A 272 23.25 26.68 23.94
C THR A 272 22.91 25.91 22.68
N TRP A 273 21.63 25.61 22.46
CA TRP A 273 21.14 24.95 21.24
C TRP A 273 20.97 25.98 20.11
N LYS A 274 21.47 25.65 18.93
CA LYS A 274 21.45 26.51 17.72
C LYS A 274 21.22 25.65 16.47
N TYR A 275 20.70 26.28 15.41
CA TYR A 275 20.68 25.65 14.09
C TYR A 275 22.03 25.78 13.38
N GLY A 276 22.42 24.73 12.66
CA GLY A 276 23.67 24.64 11.91
C GLY A 276 23.72 25.53 10.67
N ASP A 277 22.56 25.86 10.09
CA ASP A 277 22.40 26.78 8.96
C ASP A 277 22.51 28.27 9.37
N GLY A 278 22.62 28.56 10.68
CA GLY A 278 22.68 29.91 11.23
C GLY A 278 21.33 30.61 11.39
N SER A 279 20.22 29.94 11.09
CA SER A 279 18.87 30.48 11.30
C SER A 279 18.53 30.66 12.79
N MET A 280 17.58 31.56 13.08
CA MET A 280 17.13 31.81 14.45
C MET A 280 16.29 30.65 14.96
N MET A 281 16.63 30.11 16.13
CA MET A 281 15.84 29.07 16.80
C MET A 281 14.67 29.68 17.59
N ASN A 282 13.63 30.12 16.87
CA ASN A 282 12.40 30.68 17.43
C ASN A 282 11.33 29.61 17.74
N PHE A 283 11.51 28.40 17.21
CA PHE A 283 10.64 27.24 17.42
C PHE A 283 11.46 26.07 17.95
N THR A 284 10.90 25.34 18.91
CA THR A 284 11.48 24.09 19.41
C THR A 284 10.38 23.12 19.81
N LYS A 285 10.56 21.84 19.48
CA LYS A 285 9.63 20.77 19.87
C LYS A 285 10.31 19.72 20.74
N TRP A 286 11.02 20.11 21.79
CA TRP A 286 11.75 19.18 22.67
C TRP A 286 10.82 18.22 23.42
N GLN A 287 11.28 16.99 23.67
CA GLN A 287 10.62 16.04 24.56
C GLN A 287 10.77 16.53 26.02
N GLY A 288 9.93 17.46 26.42
CA GLY A 288 10.03 18.16 27.70
C GLY A 288 10.99 19.35 27.65
N SER A 289 11.90 19.44 28.61
CA SER A 289 12.90 20.54 28.63
C SER A 289 14.06 20.25 27.68
N PRO A 290 14.70 21.29 27.10
CA PRO A 290 15.88 21.13 26.25
C PRO A 290 16.96 20.28 26.95
N PRO A 291 17.50 19.23 26.32
CA PRO A 291 18.44 18.33 26.96
C PRO A 291 19.73 19.04 27.40
N THR A 292 20.17 18.75 28.62
CA THR A 292 21.38 19.32 29.22
C THR A 292 22.50 18.29 29.43
N GLN A 293 22.27 17.02 29.08
CA GLN A 293 23.24 15.95 29.28
C GLN A 293 24.54 16.16 28.50
N VAL A 294 25.69 15.97 29.17
CA VAL A 294 27.02 16.08 28.56
C VAL A 294 27.24 14.94 27.55
N GLY A 295 27.79 15.25 26.37
CA GLY A 295 28.05 14.28 25.30
C GLY A 295 26.85 13.98 24.39
N TYR A 296 25.71 14.64 24.63
CA TYR A 296 24.49 14.56 23.84
C TYR A 296 24.22 15.96 23.27
N ASP A 297 25.07 16.36 22.32
CA ASP A 297 25.11 17.73 21.79
C ASP A 297 24.46 17.85 20.41
N CYS A 298 23.82 16.79 19.91
CA CYS A 298 23.25 16.74 18.57
C CYS A 298 21.76 16.39 18.62
N GLY A 299 20.94 17.22 17.97
CA GLY A 299 19.48 17.09 17.97
C GLY A 299 19.01 16.06 16.96
N ILE A 300 18.06 15.24 17.39
CA ILE A 300 17.35 14.28 16.54
C ILE A 300 15.86 14.49 16.68
N MET A 301 15.11 14.30 15.59
CA MET A 301 13.66 14.17 15.65
C MET A 301 13.33 12.70 15.90
N GLN A 302 12.60 12.42 16.98
CA GLN A 302 12.10 11.09 17.25
C GLN A 302 11.01 10.75 16.25
N ALA A 303 11.20 9.65 15.52
CA ALA A 303 10.26 9.28 14.48
C ALA A 303 8.90 8.82 15.05
N THR A 304 8.86 8.36 16.30
CA THR A 304 7.62 7.92 16.98
C THR A 304 6.79 9.06 17.54
N THR A 305 7.42 10.13 18.01
CA THR A 305 6.74 11.17 18.79
C THR A 305 6.79 12.54 18.12
N THR A 306 7.64 12.71 17.10
CA THR A 306 7.95 13.98 16.43
C THR A 306 8.67 15.01 17.31
N TYR A 307 8.84 14.70 18.60
CA TYR A 307 9.58 15.54 19.52
C TYR A 307 11.08 15.39 19.29
N TRP A 308 11.81 16.43 19.62
CA TRP A 308 13.24 16.47 19.52
C TRP A 308 13.87 15.97 20.80
N THR A 309 14.95 15.23 20.67
CA THR A 309 15.80 14.85 21.80
C THR A 309 17.25 14.97 21.40
N ALA A 310 18.14 14.82 22.36
CA ALA A 310 19.57 14.86 22.11
C ALA A 310 20.13 13.46 21.88
N SER A 311 21.19 13.39 21.08
CA SER A 311 21.90 12.18 20.73
C SER A 311 23.41 12.45 20.73
N PRO A 312 24.25 11.43 20.96
CA PRO A 312 25.68 11.56 20.73
C PRO A 312 25.94 11.82 19.25
N CYS A 313 26.76 12.82 18.96
CA CYS A 313 27.08 13.26 17.60
C CYS A 313 27.83 12.19 16.77
N THR A 314 28.43 11.21 17.44
CA THR A 314 29.14 10.07 16.83
C THR A 314 28.21 8.95 16.36
N THR A 315 26.92 9.01 16.69
CA THR A 315 25.95 8.00 16.28
C THR A 315 25.69 8.12 14.78
N LYS A 316 25.60 6.99 14.08
CA LYS A 316 25.24 6.99 12.65
C LYS A 316 23.72 6.89 12.51
N ARG A 317 23.09 7.85 11.84
CA ARG A 317 21.63 7.93 11.66
C ARG A 317 21.25 8.48 10.27
N PRO A 318 20.00 8.25 9.82
CA PRO A 318 19.47 8.99 8.69
C PRO A 318 19.34 10.48 9.04
N PHE A 319 19.17 11.32 8.04
CA PHE A 319 19.18 12.77 8.19
C PHE A 319 18.35 13.42 7.08
N ILE A 320 17.98 14.68 7.29
CA ILE A 320 17.14 15.43 6.35
C ILE A 320 17.85 16.72 6.01
N CYS A 321 17.90 17.04 4.72
CA CYS A 321 18.42 18.28 4.20
C CYS A 321 17.28 19.26 3.89
N SER A 322 17.52 20.56 4.07
CA SER A 322 16.62 21.63 3.64
C SER A 322 17.36 22.87 3.15
N PHE A 323 16.73 23.63 2.26
CA PHE A 323 17.16 24.97 1.83
C PHE A 323 15.98 25.74 1.21
N SER A 324 16.16 27.04 0.96
CA SER A 324 15.08 27.96 0.53
C SER A 324 15.20 28.49 -0.91
N ASP A 325 16.05 27.88 -1.74
CA ASP A 325 16.18 28.28 -3.15
C ASP A 325 15.13 27.57 -4.02
N HIS A 326 14.57 28.30 -5.00
CA HIS A 326 13.61 27.76 -5.98
C HIS A 326 14.10 27.88 -7.42
N PRO A 327 13.73 26.94 -8.31
CA PRO A 327 12.92 25.73 -8.06
C PRO A 327 13.67 24.61 -7.33
N CYS A 328 12.95 23.72 -6.65
CA CYS A 328 13.55 22.56 -5.98
C CYS A 328 14.18 21.60 -7.02
N PRO A 329 15.36 21.01 -6.76
CA PRO A 329 15.94 19.96 -7.59
C PRO A 329 15.03 18.73 -7.68
N ASP A 330 15.22 17.93 -8.72
CA ASP A 330 14.49 16.67 -8.89
C ASP A 330 14.66 15.76 -7.68
N GLY A 331 13.55 15.22 -7.18
CA GLY A 331 13.51 14.33 -6.00
C GLY A 331 13.46 15.05 -4.64
N TRP A 332 13.44 16.38 -4.61
CA TRP A 332 13.17 17.16 -3.40
C TRP A 332 11.69 17.49 -3.27
N GLU A 333 11.18 17.47 -2.05
CA GLU A 333 9.80 17.82 -1.72
C GLU A 333 9.68 19.32 -1.44
N PHE A 334 8.74 19.98 -2.09
CA PHE A 334 8.47 21.40 -1.90
C PHE A 334 7.38 21.62 -0.84
N ASN A 335 7.66 22.47 0.15
CA ASN A 335 6.65 22.93 1.10
C ASN A 335 6.16 24.33 0.70
N GLU A 336 4.92 24.39 0.19
CA GLU A 336 4.27 25.63 -0.24
C GLU A 336 4.07 26.65 0.89
N LEU A 337 4.05 26.22 2.16
CA LEU A 337 3.74 27.08 3.30
C LEU A 337 4.90 27.98 3.71
N ASN A 338 6.13 27.48 3.62
CA ASN A 338 7.33 28.21 4.03
C ASN A 338 8.33 28.43 2.91
N ASN A 339 8.05 27.92 1.71
CA ASN A 339 8.88 28.09 0.53
C ASN A 339 10.29 27.48 0.70
N TYR A 340 10.34 26.28 1.28
CA TYR A 340 11.55 25.46 1.45
C TYR A 340 11.44 24.15 0.67
N CYS A 341 12.60 23.65 0.26
CA CYS A 341 12.76 22.31 -0.32
C CYS A 341 13.35 21.36 0.73
N TYR A 342 12.85 20.13 0.80
CA TYR A 342 13.30 19.09 1.73
C TYR A 342 13.72 17.83 0.99
N TYR A 343 14.72 17.15 1.51
CA TYR A 343 15.18 15.88 0.94
C TYR A 343 15.74 14.98 2.02
N THR A 344 15.30 13.72 1.97
CA THR A 344 15.77 12.65 2.85
C THR A 344 16.67 11.73 2.02
N PRO A 345 18.00 11.80 2.17
CA PRO A 345 18.91 11.03 1.31
C PRO A 345 18.74 9.52 1.47
N MET A 346 18.41 8.87 0.36
CA MET A 346 18.54 7.44 0.18
C MET A 346 19.96 7.16 -0.32
N GLY A 347 20.72 6.40 0.45
CA GLY A 347 22.05 5.93 0.08
C GLY A 347 22.04 4.80 -0.94
N VAL A 348 23.19 4.62 -1.60
CA VAL A 348 23.46 3.56 -2.58
C VAL A 348 24.73 2.84 -2.14
N GLU A 349 24.70 1.52 -2.06
CA GLU A 349 25.94 0.72 -2.05
C GLU A 349 25.90 -0.31 -3.19
N TRP A 350 27.09 -0.79 -3.57
CA TRP A 350 27.37 -1.71 -4.68
C TRP A 350 26.23 -2.69 -5.00
N SER A 351 25.94 -2.85 -6.30
CA SER A 351 24.87 -3.69 -6.89
C SER A 351 23.45 -3.15 -6.89
N GLY A 352 23.23 -1.83 -6.75
CA GLY A 352 21.91 -1.22 -7.00
C GLY A 352 20.90 -1.41 -5.86
N ILE A 353 21.39 -1.57 -4.63
CA ILE A 353 20.57 -1.68 -3.41
C ILE A 353 20.59 -0.32 -2.69
N TYR A 354 19.40 0.21 -2.38
CA TYR A 354 19.22 1.51 -1.72
C TYR A 354 19.03 1.35 -0.20
N TYR A 355 19.87 2.02 0.60
CA TYR A 355 19.77 2.10 2.06
C TYR A 355 19.74 3.55 2.51
N ARG A 356 19.00 3.96 3.53
CA ARG A 356 19.27 5.29 4.14
C ARG A 356 20.71 5.36 4.65
N ASN A 357 21.45 6.35 4.16
CA ASN A 357 22.84 6.58 4.55
C ASN A 357 22.90 6.96 6.03
N ASN A 358 23.15 5.97 6.90
CA ASN A 358 23.41 6.24 8.30
C ASN A 358 24.79 6.85 8.44
N VAL A 359 24.82 8.14 8.71
CA VAL A 359 26.05 8.93 8.83
C VAL A 359 26.08 9.65 10.16
N THR A 360 27.26 10.07 10.58
CA THR A 360 27.38 11.02 11.70
C THR A 360 26.79 12.36 11.27
N ILE A 361 26.36 13.17 12.24
CA ILE A 361 25.75 14.48 11.94
C ILE A 361 26.68 15.39 11.11
N ASP A 362 28.00 15.28 11.27
CA ASP A 362 28.98 16.06 10.51
C ASP A 362 29.03 15.66 9.05
N LEU A 363 28.98 14.36 8.78
CA LEU A 363 28.95 13.84 7.43
C LEU A 363 27.58 14.08 6.77
N GLY A 364 26.49 14.05 7.54
CA GLY A 364 25.15 14.46 7.07
C GLY A 364 25.11 15.93 6.66
N GLU A 365 25.67 16.81 7.49
CA GLU A 365 25.82 18.23 7.17
C GLU A 365 26.67 18.45 5.91
N GLN A 366 27.79 17.74 5.80
CA GLN A 366 28.64 17.79 4.59
C GLN A 366 27.88 17.34 3.34
N TYR A 367 27.05 16.30 3.45
CA TYR A 367 26.22 15.78 2.36
C TYR A 367 25.18 16.80 1.91
N CYS A 368 24.47 17.45 2.84
CA CYS A 368 23.51 18.49 2.49
C CYS A 368 24.20 19.67 1.80
N ASN A 369 25.39 20.07 2.28
CA ASN A 369 26.12 21.20 1.71
C ASN A 369 26.62 20.93 0.28
N THR A 370 27.05 19.70 -0.03
CA THR A 370 27.65 19.36 -1.33
C THR A 370 26.96 18.14 -1.95
N PRO A 371 26.31 18.25 -3.13
CA PRO A 371 26.34 19.38 -4.07
C PRO A 371 25.23 20.43 -3.87
N TYR A 372 24.32 20.24 -2.92
CA TYR A 372 23.03 20.94 -2.91
C TYR A 372 23.05 22.34 -2.32
N ARG A 373 24.15 22.78 -1.68
CA ARG A 373 24.22 24.03 -0.88
C ARG A 373 23.10 24.11 0.17
N ALA A 374 22.68 22.95 0.66
CA ALA A 374 21.66 22.82 1.69
C ALA A 374 22.29 22.56 3.06
N HIS A 375 21.47 22.62 4.10
CA HIS A 375 21.87 22.31 5.47
C HIS A 375 21.03 21.16 6.02
N LEU A 376 21.46 20.56 7.13
CA LEU A 376 20.54 19.74 7.92
C LEU A 376 19.33 20.58 8.34
N VAL A 377 18.15 19.97 8.34
CA VAL A 377 16.89 20.70 8.42
C VAL A 377 16.77 21.60 9.66
N SER A 378 16.46 22.87 9.44
CA SER A 378 16.03 23.82 10.47
C SER A 378 14.51 23.88 10.48
N ILE A 379 13.85 23.82 11.65
CA ILE A 379 12.39 23.78 11.75
C ILE A 379 11.88 25.01 12.50
N HIS A 380 10.96 25.75 11.89
CA HIS A 380 10.51 27.06 12.36
C HIS A 380 9.02 27.10 12.74
N SER A 381 8.30 25.98 12.62
CA SER A 381 6.91 25.86 13.05
C SER A 381 6.48 24.40 13.31
N ASP A 382 5.37 24.21 14.03
CA ASP A 382 4.77 22.87 14.22
C ASP A 382 4.29 22.25 12.90
N GLN A 383 3.75 23.07 11.99
CA GLN A 383 3.29 22.61 10.68
C GLN A 383 4.45 22.11 9.83
N GLU A 384 5.58 22.83 9.85
CA GLU A 384 6.81 22.38 9.22
C GLU A 384 7.36 21.10 9.88
N ASN A 385 7.29 20.98 11.21
CA ASN A 385 7.72 19.76 11.91
C ASN A 385 6.92 18.53 11.45
N GLU A 386 5.60 18.68 11.23
CA GLU A 386 4.75 17.61 10.69
C GLU A 386 5.00 17.35 9.20
N PHE A 387 5.28 18.39 8.41
CA PHE A 387 5.69 18.22 7.01
C PHE A 387 6.98 17.41 6.92
N VAL A 388 8.01 17.82 7.67
CA VAL A 388 9.32 17.15 7.74
C VAL A 388 9.14 15.69 8.16
N ARG A 389 8.26 15.39 9.12
CA ARG A 389 7.90 13.99 9.47
C ARG A 389 7.36 13.17 8.29
N GLY A 390 6.62 13.79 7.38
CA GLY A 390 6.11 13.14 6.18
C GLY A 390 7.21 12.67 5.23
N THR A 391 8.35 13.37 5.21
CA THR A 391 9.43 13.18 4.22
C THR A 391 10.38 12.02 4.55
N PHE A 392 10.27 11.39 5.72
CA PHE A 392 11.14 10.30 6.15
C PHE A 392 10.37 9.18 6.84
#